data_AF-A0A7D4UGN9-F1
#
_entry.id   AF-A0A7D4UGN9-F1
#
_cell.length_a   1.000
_cell.length_b   1.000
_cell.length_c   1.000
_cell.angle_alpha   90.00
_cell.angle_beta   90.00
_cell.angle_gamma   90.00
#
_symmetry.space_group_name_H-M   'P 1'
#
loop_
_entity.id
_entity.type
_entity.pdbx_description
1 polymer ?
#
loop_
_entity_poly.entity_id
_entity_poly.type
_entity_poly.pdbx_seq_one_letter_code
_entity_poly.pdbx_strand_id
1 'polypeptide(L)'
;MGDGADRELAELRERAYGPHADIFGDSTALRRLRELEISHALDLGLDPREIPPVPASPAPADTGGAAEAPAIAAPVAQTVERVDAAPAASPPPAASRAGGQRRLMLWVTSVLVAALLAAGVTAWTLVATPAHDFTLAVTNDPDLDFPQRRSGVEVITYERFHGMQVVATTNGRLRCVWISRDLTLRPTASATSCSRDVLPTVADVTLDPQFSFIAPEAVAEFGVDTVLRFTVLDDIAYVDVAP
;
A
#
# COMPACT_ATOMS: atom_id res chain seq x y z
N MET A 1 24.84 4.68 -37.03
CA MET A 1 25.13 6.03 -36.50
C MET A 1 24.57 6.25 -35.09
N GLY A 2 23.91 5.26 -34.44
CA GLY A 2 23.32 5.41 -33.09
C GLY A 2 24.31 5.24 -31.92
N ASP A 3 25.33 4.40 -32.08
CA ASP A 3 26.22 4.00 -30.97
C ASP A 3 26.92 5.17 -30.25
N GLY A 4 27.21 6.26 -30.96
CA GLY A 4 27.81 7.46 -30.36
C GLY A 4 26.84 8.25 -29.49
N ALA A 5 25.59 8.41 -29.95
CA ALA A 5 24.55 9.14 -29.25
C ALA A 5 24.05 8.36 -28.02
N ASP A 6 23.93 7.04 -28.14
CA ASP A 6 23.54 6.17 -27.02
C ASP A 6 24.59 6.17 -25.91
N ARG A 7 25.88 6.16 -26.27
CA ARG A 7 26.98 6.26 -25.29
C ARG A 7 27.00 7.63 -24.62
N GLU A 8 26.85 8.72 -25.39
CA GLU A 8 26.76 10.08 -24.84
C GLU A 8 25.56 10.22 -23.88
N LEU A 9 24.40 9.65 -24.23
CA LEU A 9 23.21 9.63 -23.38
C LEU A 9 23.44 8.86 -22.07
N ALA A 10 24.09 7.70 -22.13
CA ALA A 10 24.42 6.91 -20.95
C ALA A 10 25.36 7.66 -19.99
N GLU A 11 26.43 8.28 -20.53
CA GLU A 11 27.38 9.09 -19.75
C GLU A 11 26.68 10.28 -19.06
N LEU A 12 25.79 10.99 -19.77
CA LEU A 12 25.05 12.11 -19.20
C LEU A 12 24.01 11.67 -18.16
N ARG A 13 23.36 10.52 -18.33
CA ARG A 13 22.43 9.95 -17.33
C ARG A 13 23.15 9.51 -16.06
N GLU A 14 24.34 8.93 -16.18
CA GLU A 14 25.16 8.59 -15.00
C GLU A 14 25.54 9.85 -14.20
N ARG A 15 25.90 10.94 -14.89
CA ARG A 15 26.18 12.24 -14.24
C ARG A 15 24.94 12.93 -13.66
N ALA A 16 23.75 12.63 -14.16
CA ALA A 16 22.50 13.22 -13.69
C ALA A 16 21.85 12.44 -12.54
N TYR A 17 21.85 11.11 -12.64
CA TYR A 17 21.08 10.21 -11.78
C TYR A 17 21.94 9.19 -11.05
N GLY A 18 23.25 9.17 -11.27
CA GLY A 18 24.19 8.28 -10.61
C GLY A 18 24.55 8.71 -9.18
N PRO A 19 25.29 7.87 -8.44
CA PRO A 19 25.67 8.11 -7.05
C PRO A 19 26.56 9.34 -6.84
N HIS A 20 27.18 9.84 -7.91
CA HIS A 20 28.05 11.02 -7.92
C HIS A 20 27.50 12.09 -8.86
N ALA A 21 26.19 12.36 -8.80
CA ALA A 21 25.55 13.29 -9.71
C ALA A 21 26.15 14.71 -9.61
N ASP A 22 26.76 15.18 -10.70
CA ASP A 22 27.47 16.46 -10.80
C ASP A 22 26.90 17.37 -11.91
N ILE A 23 25.94 16.89 -12.70
CA ILE A 23 25.48 17.58 -13.91
C ILE A 23 24.76 18.91 -13.62
N PHE A 24 24.25 19.11 -12.40
CA PHE A 24 23.42 20.27 -12.06
C PHE A 24 24.16 21.62 -12.19
N GLY A 25 25.50 21.62 -12.10
CA GLY A 25 26.32 22.81 -12.32
C GLY A 25 26.59 23.13 -13.81
N ASP A 26 26.24 22.23 -14.73
CA ASP A 26 26.52 22.35 -16.16
C ASP A 26 25.22 22.43 -16.97
N SER A 27 24.76 23.66 -17.18
CA SER A 27 23.54 23.95 -17.96
C SER A 27 23.62 23.47 -19.43
N THR A 28 24.84 23.37 -19.99
CA THR A 28 25.02 22.90 -21.37
C THR A 28 24.84 21.39 -21.44
N ALA A 29 25.42 20.64 -20.49
CA ALA A 29 25.23 19.21 -20.37
C ALA A 29 23.76 18.83 -20.10
N LEU A 30 23.05 19.58 -19.25
CA LEU A 30 21.62 19.36 -18.99
C LEU A 30 20.76 19.55 -20.24
N ARG A 31 21.02 20.59 -21.04
CA ARG A 31 20.32 20.81 -22.31
C ARG A 31 20.58 19.66 -23.29
N ARG A 32 21.85 19.23 -23.40
CA ARG A 32 22.25 18.14 -24.27
C ARG A 32 21.61 16.80 -23.87
N LEU A 33 21.55 16.51 -22.57
CA LEU A 33 20.85 15.34 -22.03
C LEU A 33 19.38 15.35 -22.47
N ARG A 34 18.67 16.47 -22.31
CA ARG A 34 17.26 16.59 -22.69
C ARG A 34 17.03 16.36 -24.20
N GLU A 35 17.88 16.90 -25.06
CA GLU A 35 17.81 16.68 -26.50
C GLU A 35 17.95 15.20 -26.87
N LEU A 36 18.89 14.51 -26.24
CA LEU A 36 19.13 13.08 -26.46
C LEU A 36 17.99 12.22 -25.92
N GLU A 37 17.43 12.55 -24.75
CA GLU A 37 16.28 11.81 -24.18
C GLU A 37 15.01 11.95 -25.06
N ILE A 38 14.75 13.15 -25.61
CA ILE A 38 13.64 13.36 -26.54
C ILE A 38 13.86 12.57 -27.84
N SER A 39 15.07 12.64 -28.40
CA SER A 39 15.40 11.92 -29.64
C SER A 39 15.27 10.41 -29.45
N HIS A 40 15.78 9.88 -28.33
CA HIS A 40 15.68 8.47 -27.99
C HIS A 40 14.22 8.03 -27.74
N ALA A 41 13.40 8.87 -27.10
CA ALA A 41 11.98 8.58 -26.94
C ALA A 41 11.24 8.51 -28.29
N LEU A 42 11.55 9.42 -29.22
CA LEU A 42 10.99 9.41 -30.57
C LEU A 42 11.40 8.17 -31.37
N ASP A 43 12.67 7.74 -31.26
CA ASP A 43 13.16 6.52 -31.91
C ASP A 43 12.44 5.25 -31.39
N LEU A 44 12.02 5.26 -30.12
CA LEU A 44 11.19 4.22 -29.50
C LEU A 44 9.69 4.37 -29.78
N GLY A 45 9.27 5.42 -30.51
CA GLY A 45 7.86 5.70 -30.79
C GLY A 45 7.06 6.19 -29.57
N LEU A 46 7.73 6.67 -28.53
CA LEU A 46 7.11 7.26 -27.34
C LEU A 46 6.74 8.73 -27.60
N ASP A 47 5.67 9.22 -26.97
CA ASP A 47 5.29 10.64 -27.05
C ASP A 47 6.28 11.48 -26.21
N PRO A 48 6.93 12.52 -26.77
CA PRO A 48 7.83 13.40 -26.02
C PRO A 48 7.22 14.03 -24.77
N ARG A 49 5.89 14.12 -24.68
CA ARG A 49 5.15 14.64 -23.51
C ARG A 49 5.13 13.68 -22.32
N GLU A 50 5.41 12.39 -22.54
CA GLU A 50 5.45 11.37 -21.49
C GLU A 50 6.83 11.29 -20.79
N ILE A 51 7.84 12.02 -21.28
CA ILE A 51 9.14 12.08 -20.62
C ILE A 51 8.97 12.88 -19.32
N PRO A 52 9.16 12.28 -18.14
CA PRO A 52 8.96 12.97 -16.87
C PRO A 52 9.84 14.22 -16.83
N PRO A 53 9.31 15.37 -16.38
CA PRO A 53 10.09 16.58 -16.26
C PRO A 53 11.26 16.30 -15.31
N VAL A 54 12.49 16.56 -15.78
CA VAL A 54 13.69 16.49 -14.94
C VAL A 54 13.38 17.26 -13.64
N PRO A 55 13.52 16.63 -12.47
CA PRO A 55 13.21 17.28 -11.21
C PRO A 55 13.96 18.61 -11.16
N ALA A 56 13.22 19.70 -10.91
CA ALA A 56 13.81 21.02 -10.77
C ALA A 56 14.93 20.91 -9.73
N SER A 57 16.12 21.43 -10.09
CA SER A 57 17.29 21.41 -9.22
C SER A 57 16.85 21.82 -7.81
N PRO A 58 17.11 21.01 -6.77
CA PRO A 58 16.78 21.40 -5.41
C PRO A 58 17.46 22.75 -5.17
N ALA A 59 16.66 23.76 -4.82
CA ALA A 59 17.17 25.08 -4.53
C ALA A 59 18.38 24.95 -3.58
N PRO A 60 19.47 25.71 -3.79
CA PRO A 60 20.63 25.62 -2.92
C PRO A 60 20.14 25.78 -1.48
N ALA A 61 20.33 24.72 -0.69
CA ALA A 61 19.98 24.74 0.71
C ALA A 61 20.82 25.85 1.36
N ASP A 62 20.17 26.95 1.72
CA ASP A 62 20.75 27.99 2.54
C ASP A 62 21.37 27.30 3.75
N THR A 63 22.71 27.30 3.79
CA THR A 63 23.49 26.72 4.89
C THR A 63 23.54 27.74 6.04
N GLY A 64 22.38 28.27 6.39
CA GLY A 64 22.20 29.38 7.33
C GLY A 64 21.24 28.97 8.43
N GLY A 65 21.79 28.46 9.53
CA GLY A 65 21.02 28.22 10.76
C GLY A 65 21.38 26.91 11.43
N ALA A 66 22.48 26.92 12.18
CA ALA A 66 22.69 25.97 13.26
C ALA A 66 21.55 26.14 14.28
N ALA A 67 20.47 25.38 14.09
CA ALA A 67 19.40 25.25 15.06
C ALA A 67 19.86 24.26 16.14
N GLU A 68 20.26 24.85 17.26
CA GLU A 68 20.62 24.23 18.52
C GLU A 68 19.59 23.16 18.92
N ALA A 69 20.03 21.91 18.96
CA ALA A 69 19.22 20.77 19.37
C ALA A 69 18.83 20.92 20.85
N PRO A 70 17.54 20.78 21.21
CA PRO A 70 17.16 20.71 22.61
C PRO A 70 17.65 19.38 23.18
N ALA A 71 18.55 19.47 24.16
CA ALA A 71 19.02 18.37 24.97
C ALA A 71 17.81 17.66 25.62
N ILE A 72 17.53 16.43 25.17
CA ILE A 72 16.61 15.53 25.85
C ILE A 72 17.31 15.09 27.14
N ALA A 73 16.98 15.79 28.23
CA ALA A 73 17.35 15.39 29.58
C ALA A 73 16.77 14.00 29.86
N ALA A 74 17.64 13.04 30.17
CA ALA A 74 17.26 11.80 30.81
C ALA A 74 16.86 12.08 32.27
N PRO A 75 15.76 11.48 32.74
CA PRO A 75 15.72 11.01 34.12
C PRO A 75 15.08 9.62 34.21
N VAL A 76 15.34 8.74 35.17
CA VAL A 76 16.21 8.64 36.33
C VAL A 76 16.13 7.14 36.66
N ALA A 77 17.26 6.52 37.00
CA ALA A 77 17.29 5.15 37.49
C ALA A 77 16.38 5.03 38.72
N GLN A 78 15.37 4.15 38.64
CA GLN A 78 14.60 3.80 39.84
C GLN A 78 15.42 2.85 40.70
N THR A 79 15.83 3.45 41.81
CA THR A 79 16.43 2.95 43.03
C THR A 79 15.98 1.53 43.40
N VAL A 80 16.97 0.65 43.50
CA VAL A 80 16.90 -0.59 44.28
C VAL A 80 16.88 -0.19 45.75
N GLU A 81 15.71 -0.24 46.40
CA GLU A 81 15.62 -0.16 47.86
C GLU A 81 15.35 -1.55 48.42
N ARG A 82 16.44 -2.16 48.89
CA ARG A 82 16.46 -3.34 49.75
C ARG A 82 16.85 -2.84 51.13
N VAL A 83 16.08 -3.22 52.16
CA VAL A 83 16.54 -3.82 53.44
C VAL A 83 15.43 -3.70 54.51
N ASP A 84 14.95 -4.89 54.90
CA ASP A 84 14.58 -5.41 56.22
C ASP A 84 13.76 -4.59 57.23
N ALA A 85 12.61 -5.17 57.59
CA ALA A 85 12.25 -5.37 59.00
C ALA A 85 11.33 -6.60 59.12
N ALA A 86 11.88 -7.69 59.66
CA ALA A 86 11.13 -8.90 59.99
C ALA A 86 10.11 -8.61 61.11
N PRO A 87 8.80 -8.79 60.89
CA PRO A 87 7.83 -8.84 61.97
C PRO A 87 7.85 -10.26 62.56
N ALA A 88 7.87 -10.32 63.89
CA ALA A 88 7.82 -11.53 64.68
C ALA A 88 6.76 -12.53 64.16
N ALA A 89 7.18 -13.78 64.02
CA ALA A 89 6.34 -14.90 63.62
C ALA A 89 5.12 -15.01 64.54
N SER A 90 3.97 -14.54 64.03
CA SER A 90 2.67 -14.89 64.60
C SER A 90 2.37 -16.34 64.23
N PRO A 91 1.90 -17.17 65.17
CA PRO A 91 1.58 -18.58 64.90
C PRO A 91 0.55 -18.67 63.77
N PRO A 92 0.72 -19.61 62.82
CA PRO A 92 -0.22 -19.75 61.70
C PRO A 92 -1.62 -20.05 62.25
N PRO A 93 -2.64 -19.25 61.89
CA PRO A 93 -4.01 -19.57 62.28
C PRO A 93 -4.35 -20.95 61.70
N ALA A 94 -4.89 -21.82 62.56
CA ALA A 94 -5.31 -23.16 62.17
C ALA A 94 -6.24 -23.08 60.94
N ALA A 95 -5.74 -23.52 59.80
CA ALA A 95 -6.44 -23.46 58.53
C ALA A 95 -7.74 -24.27 58.63
N SER A 96 -8.87 -23.57 58.73
CA SER A 96 -10.19 -24.17 58.65
C SER A 96 -10.36 -24.81 57.28
N ARG A 97 -10.28 -26.15 57.22
CA ARG A 97 -10.40 -26.96 55.99
C ARG A 97 -11.74 -26.80 55.25
N ALA A 98 -12.70 -26.07 55.82
CA ALA A 98 -14.03 -25.85 55.26
C ALA A 98 -14.09 -24.81 54.12
N GLY A 99 -13.00 -24.06 53.86
CA GLY A 99 -12.99 -22.98 52.83
C GLY A 99 -12.50 -23.38 51.44
N GLY A 100 -11.88 -24.56 51.28
CA GLY A 100 -11.19 -24.95 50.04
C GLY A 100 -12.14 -25.16 48.85
N GLN A 101 -13.31 -25.73 49.09
CA GLN A 101 -14.29 -26.04 48.04
C GLN A 101 -14.88 -24.77 47.40
N ARG A 102 -15.09 -23.71 48.19
CA ARG A 102 -15.55 -22.41 47.67
C ARG A 102 -14.50 -21.75 46.77
N ARG A 103 -13.22 -21.84 47.16
CA ARG A 103 -12.12 -21.32 46.32
C ARG A 103 -11.98 -22.10 45.02
N LEU A 104 -12.09 -23.43 45.07
CA LEU A 104 -12.06 -24.26 43.87
C LEU A 104 -13.23 -23.91 42.93
N MET A 105 -14.45 -23.74 43.46
CA MET A 105 -15.60 -23.33 42.65
C MET A 105 -15.42 -21.94 42.01
N LEU A 106 -14.88 -20.97 42.74
CA LEU A 106 -14.54 -19.65 42.18
C LEU A 106 -13.50 -19.76 41.06
N TRP A 107 -12.53 -20.65 41.21
CA TRP A 107 -11.50 -20.86 40.19
C TRP A 107 -12.07 -21.50 38.91
N VAL A 108 -12.87 -22.56 39.05
CA VAL A 108 -13.53 -23.24 37.91
C VAL A 108 -14.49 -22.30 37.19
N THR A 109 -15.28 -21.52 37.93
CA THR A 109 -16.20 -20.54 37.33
C THR A 109 -15.46 -19.44 36.58
N SER A 110 -14.34 -18.94 37.12
CA SER A 110 -13.50 -17.96 36.41
C SER A 110 -12.95 -18.52 35.09
N VAL A 111 -12.45 -19.75 35.08
CA VAL A 111 -11.92 -20.40 33.86
C VAL A 111 -13.04 -20.61 32.84
N LEU A 112 -14.23 -21.03 33.30
CA LEU A 112 -15.39 -21.22 32.42
C LEU A 112 -15.82 -19.90 31.76
N VAL A 113 -15.91 -18.82 32.55
CA VAL A 113 -16.27 -17.49 32.03
C VAL A 113 -15.23 -16.99 31.03
N ALA A 114 -13.94 -17.14 31.32
CA ALA A 114 -12.88 -16.76 30.39
C ALA A 114 -12.94 -17.55 29.07
N ALA A 115 -13.20 -18.86 29.13
CA ALA A 115 -13.35 -19.71 27.96
C ALA A 115 -14.57 -19.30 27.10
N LEU A 116 -15.70 -18.99 27.74
CA LEU A 116 -16.90 -18.51 27.04
C LEU A 116 -16.69 -17.16 26.37
N LEU A 117 -15.99 -16.22 27.04
CA LEU A 117 -15.64 -14.92 26.45
C LEU A 117 -14.70 -15.09 25.26
N ALA A 118 -13.66 -15.93 25.39
CA ALA A 118 -12.74 -16.20 24.30
C ALA A 118 -13.47 -16.82 23.09
N ALA A 119 -14.31 -17.83 23.31
CA ALA A 119 -15.11 -18.44 22.26
C ALA A 119 -16.08 -17.44 21.62
N GLY A 120 -16.70 -16.57 22.42
CA GLY A 120 -17.58 -15.51 21.93
C GLY A 120 -16.85 -14.51 21.04
N VAL A 121 -15.65 -14.05 21.44
CA VAL A 121 -14.82 -13.15 20.64
C VAL A 121 -14.38 -13.83 19.34
N THR A 122 -13.90 -15.08 19.40
CA THR A 122 -13.50 -15.82 18.21
C THR A 122 -14.67 -16.04 17.24
N ALA A 123 -15.85 -16.41 17.74
CA ALA A 123 -17.04 -16.57 16.93
C ALA A 123 -17.47 -15.24 16.30
N TRP A 124 -17.41 -14.14 17.07
CA TRP A 124 -17.73 -12.81 16.55
C TRP A 124 -16.77 -12.37 15.44
N THR A 125 -15.46 -12.63 15.59
CA THR A 125 -14.48 -12.28 14.55
C THR A 125 -14.64 -13.09 13.25
N LEU A 126 -15.19 -14.31 13.33
CA LEU A 126 -15.46 -15.14 12.14
C LEU A 126 -16.71 -14.67 11.38
N VAL A 127 -17.70 -14.09 12.09
CA VAL A 127 -18.93 -13.57 11.47
C VAL A 127 -18.78 -12.11 11.04
N ALA A 128 -17.88 -11.36 11.70
CA ALA A 128 -17.60 -9.97 11.39
C ALA A 128 -16.61 -9.79 10.22
N THR A 129 -16.57 -10.72 9.26
CA THR A 129 -15.97 -10.40 7.97
C THR A 129 -16.74 -9.22 7.40
N PRO A 130 -16.08 -8.09 7.06
CA PRO A 130 -16.77 -6.96 6.47
C PRO A 130 -17.59 -7.47 5.28
N ALA A 131 -18.90 -7.28 5.32
CA ALA A 131 -19.74 -7.60 4.19
C ALA A 131 -19.35 -6.60 3.10
N HIS A 132 -18.74 -7.10 2.04
CA HIS A 132 -18.44 -6.29 0.87
C HIS A 132 -19.74 -5.94 0.16
N ASP A 133 -19.86 -4.70 -0.33
CA ASP A 133 -21.07 -4.25 -1.02
C ASP A 133 -21.28 -5.03 -2.33
N PHE A 134 -20.17 -5.32 -3.04
CA PHE A 134 -20.19 -6.08 -4.29
C PHE A 134 -19.04 -7.09 -4.36
N THR A 135 -19.30 -8.19 -5.08
CA THR A 135 -18.29 -9.20 -5.46
C THR A 135 -18.28 -9.31 -6.98
N LEU A 136 -17.10 -9.25 -7.59
CA LEU A 136 -16.91 -9.37 -9.04
C LEU A 136 -16.44 -10.78 -9.37
N ALA A 137 -17.13 -11.46 -10.28
CA ALA A 137 -16.69 -12.78 -10.73
C ALA A 137 -15.47 -12.66 -11.65
N VAL A 138 -14.64 -13.71 -11.67
CA VAL A 138 -13.58 -13.84 -12.67
C VAL A 138 -14.23 -14.08 -14.03
N THR A 139 -13.82 -13.31 -15.03
CA THR A 139 -14.28 -13.43 -16.41
C THR A 139 -13.12 -13.76 -17.34
N ASN A 140 -13.38 -14.59 -18.35
CA ASN A 140 -12.46 -14.81 -19.45
C ASN A 140 -12.91 -13.93 -20.61
N ASP A 141 -12.48 -12.67 -20.60
CA ASP A 141 -12.68 -11.77 -21.74
C ASP A 141 -11.57 -12.05 -22.78
N PRO A 142 -11.90 -12.65 -23.94
CA PRO A 142 -10.92 -12.95 -24.97
C PRO A 142 -10.46 -11.70 -25.73
N ASP A 143 -11.24 -10.61 -25.69
CA ASP A 143 -10.97 -9.38 -26.46
C ASP A 143 -10.03 -8.43 -25.73
N LEU A 144 -9.77 -8.69 -24.44
CA LEU A 144 -8.76 -8.01 -23.65
C LEU A 144 -7.34 -8.47 -24.06
N ASP A 145 -6.79 -7.84 -25.10
CA ASP A 145 -5.36 -7.92 -25.42
C ASP A 145 -4.56 -7.04 -24.44
N PHE A 146 -4.42 -7.54 -23.21
CA PHE A 146 -3.63 -6.86 -22.19
C PHE A 146 -2.14 -6.98 -22.57
N PRO A 147 -1.41 -5.86 -22.80
CA PRO A 147 -0.06 -5.93 -23.36
C PRO A 147 0.91 -6.78 -22.53
N GLN A 148 0.68 -6.86 -21.21
CA GLN A 148 1.48 -7.68 -20.30
C GLN A 148 1.24 -9.20 -20.39
N ARG A 149 0.22 -9.69 -21.11
CA ARG A 149 0.09 -11.14 -21.35
C ARG A 149 1.32 -11.71 -22.08
N ARG A 150 2.05 -10.88 -22.84
CA ARG A 150 3.27 -11.30 -23.54
C ARG A 150 4.51 -11.38 -22.64
N SER A 151 4.49 -10.80 -21.44
CA SER A 151 5.65 -10.75 -20.52
C SER A 151 5.68 -11.88 -19.49
N GLY A 152 4.87 -12.93 -19.64
CA GLY A 152 4.79 -14.02 -18.66
C GLY A 152 4.14 -13.62 -17.34
N VAL A 153 3.42 -12.50 -17.33
CA VAL A 153 2.62 -12.02 -16.21
C VAL A 153 1.27 -12.71 -16.27
N GLU A 154 0.85 -13.31 -15.16
CA GLU A 154 -0.48 -13.90 -15.05
C GLU A 154 -1.51 -12.78 -14.94
N VAL A 155 -2.58 -12.85 -15.73
CA VAL A 155 -3.61 -11.80 -15.81
C VAL A 155 -4.97 -12.41 -15.52
N ILE A 156 -5.59 -11.98 -14.42
CA ILE A 156 -6.94 -12.34 -14.01
C ILE A 156 -7.84 -11.14 -14.33
N THR A 157 -8.88 -11.38 -15.12
CA THR A 157 -9.86 -10.35 -15.49
C THR A 157 -11.14 -10.57 -14.70
N TYR A 158 -11.74 -9.49 -14.22
CA TYR A 158 -13.00 -9.53 -13.49
C TYR A 158 -14.14 -8.96 -14.33
N GLU A 159 -15.37 -9.28 -13.92
CA GLU A 159 -16.57 -8.61 -14.41
C GLU A 159 -16.43 -7.08 -14.34
N ARG A 160 -17.02 -6.40 -15.32
CA ARG A 160 -17.02 -4.93 -15.34
C ARG A 160 -17.90 -4.40 -14.24
N PHE A 161 -17.38 -3.48 -13.45
CA PHE A 161 -18.13 -2.78 -12.42
C PHE A 161 -18.52 -1.39 -12.92
N HIS A 162 -19.80 -1.18 -13.26
CA HIS A 162 -20.32 0.10 -13.79
C HIS A 162 -19.45 0.71 -14.91
N GLY A 163 -19.12 -0.13 -15.90
CA GLY A 163 -18.29 0.26 -17.05
C GLY A 163 -16.78 0.28 -16.78
N MET A 164 -16.34 0.11 -15.54
CA MET A 164 -14.92 -0.05 -15.19
C MET A 164 -14.47 -1.49 -15.35
N GLN A 165 -13.35 -1.67 -16.03
CA GLN A 165 -12.63 -2.92 -16.14
C GLN A 165 -11.65 -3.05 -14.97
N VAL A 166 -11.77 -4.15 -14.24
CA VAL A 166 -10.86 -4.50 -13.15
C VAL A 166 -10.01 -5.69 -13.59
N VAL A 167 -8.70 -5.56 -13.44
CA VAL A 167 -7.72 -6.60 -13.80
C VAL A 167 -6.70 -6.74 -12.68
N ALA A 168 -6.45 -7.97 -12.25
CA ALA A 168 -5.33 -8.29 -11.40
C ALA A 168 -4.21 -8.92 -12.23
N THR A 169 -2.98 -8.49 -11.98
CA THR A 169 -1.77 -9.05 -12.60
C THR A 169 -0.84 -9.58 -11.53
N THR A 170 -0.29 -10.78 -11.73
CA THR A 170 0.71 -11.37 -10.83
C THR A 170 2.05 -11.52 -11.56
N ASN A 171 3.10 -10.91 -10.99
CA ASN A 171 4.48 -11.04 -11.46
C ASN A 171 5.36 -11.52 -10.31
N GLY A 172 5.61 -12.83 -10.26
CA GLY A 172 6.30 -13.47 -9.15
C GLY A 172 5.51 -13.34 -7.85
N ARG A 173 6.03 -12.55 -6.90
CA ARG A 173 5.35 -12.27 -5.60
C ARG A 173 4.61 -10.95 -5.58
N LEU A 174 4.62 -10.18 -6.67
CA LEU A 174 3.93 -8.90 -6.75
C LEU A 174 2.58 -9.12 -7.40
N ARG A 175 1.51 -8.75 -6.70
CA ARG A 175 0.15 -8.73 -7.22
C ARG A 175 -0.27 -7.27 -7.37
N CYS A 176 -0.70 -6.88 -8.56
CA CYS A 176 -1.19 -5.54 -8.84
C CYS A 176 -2.63 -5.60 -9.30
N VAL A 177 -3.44 -4.62 -8.89
CA VAL A 177 -4.78 -4.38 -9.41
C VAL A 177 -4.78 -3.11 -10.25
N TRP A 178 -5.43 -3.17 -11.40
CA TRP A 178 -5.56 -2.11 -12.37
C TRP A 178 -7.05 -1.87 -12.62
N ILE A 179 -7.45 -0.61 -12.54
CA ILE A 179 -8.83 -0.19 -12.80
C ILE A 179 -8.78 0.84 -13.93
N SER A 180 -9.57 0.63 -14.99
CA SER A 180 -9.70 1.58 -16.10
C SER A 180 -11.04 1.41 -16.82
N ARG A 181 -11.41 2.34 -17.71
CA ARG A 181 -12.59 2.16 -18.60
C ARG A 181 -12.31 1.18 -19.74
N ASP A 182 -11.12 1.33 -20.31
CA ASP A 182 -10.65 0.57 -21.45
C ASP A 182 -9.15 0.32 -21.27
N LEU A 183 -8.75 -0.95 -21.29
CA LEU A 183 -7.35 -1.35 -21.19
C LEU A 183 -6.72 -1.51 -22.58
N THR A 184 -7.53 -1.47 -23.64
CA THR A 184 -7.06 -1.63 -25.03
C THR A 184 -6.43 -0.34 -25.58
N LEU A 185 -6.87 0.83 -25.10
CA LEU A 185 -6.47 2.15 -25.60
C LEU A 185 -5.50 2.86 -24.65
N ARG A 186 -4.25 2.36 -24.55
CA ARG A 186 -3.21 2.80 -23.59
C ARG A 186 -3.68 2.64 -22.13
N PRO A 187 -2.92 1.99 -21.26
CA PRO A 187 -3.30 1.82 -19.86
C PRO A 187 -3.12 3.14 -19.10
N THR A 188 -3.95 4.15 -19.36
CA THR A 188 -4.22 5.19 -18.37
C THR A 188 -5.14 4.57 -17.34
N ALA A 189 -4.58 3.70 -16.51
CA ALA A 189 -5.29 3.17 -15.37
C ALA A 189 -5.69 4.35 -14.48
N SER A 190 -6.97 4.41 -14.15
CA SER A 190 -7.51 5.45 -13.28
C SER A 190 -7.07 5.22 -11.83
N ALA A 191 -6.81 3.96 -11.47
CA ALA A 191 -6.11 3.61 -10.24
C ALA A 191 -5.27 2.35 -10.46
N THR A 192 -4.13 2.29 -9.77
CA THR A 192 -3.28 1.10 -9.73
C THR A 192 -2.68 0.97 -8.35
N SER A 193 -2.68 -0.24 -7.83
CA SER A 193 -2.03 -0.57 -6.57
C SER A 193 -1.38 -1.94 -6.67
N CYS A 194 -0.26 -2.11 -5.99
CA CYS A 194 0.47 -3.36 -5.94
C CYS A 194 0.77 -3.75 -4.49
N SER A 195 0.58 -5.02 -4.16
CA SER A 195 0.97 -5.61 -2.88
C SER A 195 1.82 -6.86 -3.12
N ARG A 196 2.46 -7.35 -2.06
CA ARG A 196 3.02 -8.71 -2.08
C ARG A 196 1.91 -9.73 -1.91
N ASP A 197 2.06 -10.90 -2.53
CA ASP A 197 1.07 -11.99 -2.62
C ASP A 197 0.33 -12.35 -1.31
N VAL A 198 0.97 -12.18 -0.16
CA VAL A 198 0.38 -12.48 1.17
C VAL A 198 -0.62 -11.41 1.66
N LEU A 199 -0.66 -10.24 1.03
CA LEU A 199 -1.49 -9.11 1.46
C LEU A 199 -2.57 -8.79 0.42
N PRO A 200 -3.81 -8.50 0.85
CA PRO A 200 -4.85 -8.00 -0.03
C PRO A 200 -4.33 -6.82 -0.85
N THR A 201 -4.56 -6.84 -2.15
CA THR A 201 -4.24 -5.69 -3.02
C THR A 201 -5.44 -4.76 -3.01
N VAL A 202 -5.25 -3.54 -2.50
CA VAL A 202 -6.34 -2.55 -2.36
C VAL A 202 -6.06 -1.36 -3.27
N ALA A 203 -7.03 -0.98 -4.10
CA ALA A 203 -7.00 0.26 -4.87
C ALA A 203 -8.27 1.08 -4.61
N ASP A 204 -8.08 2.34 -4.28
CA ASP A 204 -9.16 3.28 -4.03
C ASP A 204 -9.35 4.18 -5.26
N VAL A 205 -10.60 4.35 -5.68
CA VAL A 205 -11.02 5.21 -6.78
C VAL A 205 -11.97 6.25 -6.23
N THR A 206 -11.58 7.52 -6.26
CA THR A 206 -12.48 8.62 -5.91
C THR A 206 -13.27 9.06 -7.15
N LEU A 207 -14.59 9.06 -7.05
CA LEU A 207 -15.48 9.49 -8.13
C LEU A 207 -15.52 11.03 -8.18
N ASP A 208 -14.58 11.63 -8.88
CA ASP A 208 -14.58 13.08 -9.11
C ASP A 208 -15.33 13.45 -10.42
N PRO A 209 -15.59 14.74 -10.69
CA PRO A 209 -16.22 15.17 -11.94
C PRO A 209 -15.44 14.85 -13.22
N GLN A 210 -14.13 14.58 -13.14
CA GLN A 210 -13.35 14.11 -14.29
C GLN A 210 -13.58 12.61 -14.52
N PHE A 211 -13.88 11.88 -13.46
CA PHE A 211 -14.21 10.45 -13.50
C PHE A 211 -15.50 10.14 -14.24
N SER A 212 -16.43 11.11 -14.38
CA SER A 212 -17.67 10.91 -15.15
C SER A 212 -17.40 10.63 -16.63
N PHE A 213 -16.25 11.03 -17.17
CA PHE A 213 -15.83 10.66 -18.54
C PHE A 213 -15.34 9.21 -18.64
N ILE A 214 -14.88 8.63 -17.53
CA ILE A 214 -14.31 7.28 -17.45
C ILE A 214 -15.41 6.27 -17.12
N ALA A 215 -16.20 6.53 -16.08
CA ALA A 215 -17.25 5.65 -15.59
C ALA A 215 -18.53 6.45 -15.30
N PRO A 216 -19.25 6.90 -16.35
CA PRO A 216 -20.46 7.71 -16.17
C PRO A 216 -21.54 6.96 -15.38
N GLU A 217 -21.60 5.64 -15.52
CA GLU A 217 -22.54 4.77 -14.80
C GLU A 217 -22.25 4.74 -13.30
N ALA A 218 -20.99 4.71 -12.90
CA ALA A 218 -20.60 4.72 -11.49
C ALA A 218 -20.91 6.06 -10.83
N VAL A 219 -20.59 7.18 -11.51
CA VAL A 219 -20.90 8.53 -11.00
C VAL A 219 -22.41 8.76 -10.93
N ALA A 220 -23.18 8.23 -11.89
CA ALA A 220 -24.64 8.33 -11.87
C ALA A 220 -25.28 7.54 -10.72
N GLU A 221 -24.73 6.37 -10.39
CA GLU A 221 -25.24 5.51 -9.31
C GLU A 221 -24.83 6.02 -7.92
N PHE A 222 -23.53 6.31 -7.72
CA PHE A 222 -22.97 6.56 -6.40
C PHE A 222 -22.73 8.03 -6.07
N GLY A 223 -22.80 8.92 -7.07
CA GLY A 223 -22.51 10.34 -6.90
C GLY A 223 -21.01 10.68 -6.97
N VAL A 224 -20.73 11.98 -7.01
CA VAL A 224 -19.36 12.51 -6.90
C VAL A 224 -18.90 12.49 -5.44
N ASP A 225 -17.58 12.52 -5.25
CA ASP A 225 -16.87 12.44 -3.96
C ASP A 225 -16.95 11.09 -3.24
N THR A 226 -17.69 10.11 -3.80
CA THR A 226 -17.71 8.73 -3.31
C THR A 226 -16.40 8.00 -3.61
N VAL A 227 -15.89 7.23 -2.65
CA VAL A 227 -14.72 6.37 -2.82
C VAL A 227 -15.16 4.93 -3.04
N LEU A 228 -14.76 4.36 -4.17
CA LEU A 228 -14.88 2.94 -4.47
C LEU A 228 -13.57 2.25 -4.13
N ARG A 229 -13.59 1.35 -3.14
CA ARG A 229 -12.44 0.55 -2.74
C ARG A 229 -12.52 -0.83 -3.37
N PHE A 230 -11.56 -1.14 -4.22
CA PHE A 230 -11.41 -2.45 -4.83
C PHE A 230 -10.39 -3.27 -4.06
N THR A 231 -10.80 -4.42 -3.53
CA THR A 231 -9.92 -5.34 -2.79
C THR A 231 -9.82 -6.66 -3.53
N VAL A 232 -8.61 -7.07 -3.90
CA VAL A 232 -8.36 -8.39 -4.52
C VAL A 232 -7.72 -9.32 -3.50
N LEU A 233 -8.39 -10.43 -3.20
CA LEU A 233 -7.95 -11.47 -2.26
C LEU A 233 -8.29 -12.86 -2.82
N ASP A 234 -7.31 -13.77 -2.86
CA ASP A 234 -7.50 -15.17 -3.30
C ASP A 234 -8.27 -15.30 -4.63
N ASP A 235 -7.98 -14.38 -5.55
CA ASP A 235 -8.54 -14.27 -6.91
C ASP A 235 -10.00 -13.83 -6.97
N ILE A 236 -10.57 -13.38 -5.86
CA ILE A 236 -11.86 -12.70 -5.78
C ILE A 236 -11.62 -11.19 -5.68
N ALA A 237 -12.36 -10.41 -6.47
CA ALA A 237 -12.37 -8.96 -6.36
C ALA A 237 -13.65 -8.51 -5.65
N TYR A 238 -13.48 -7.71 -4.61
CA TYR A 238 -14.54 -7.09 -3.84
C TYR A 238 -14.57 -5.59 -4.10
N VAL A 239 -15.75 -4.98 -4.00
CA VAL A 239 -15.91 -3.52 -4.06
C VAL A 239 -16.68 -3.05 -2.84
N ASP A 240 -16.10 -2.12 -2.10
CA ASP A 240 -16.73 -1.41 -0.99
C ASP A 240 -16.98 0.05 -1.39
N VAL A 241 -18.15 0.58 -1.05
CA VAL A 241 -18.56 1.94 -1.38
C VAL A 241 -18.54 2.80 -0.12
N ALA A 242 -17.69 3.82 -0.09
CA ALA A 242 -17.58 4.78 1.00
C ALA A 242 -18.04 6.17 0.52
N PRO A 243 -19.20 6.67 1.00
CA PRO A 243 -19.72 8.00 0.64
C PRO A 243 -18.95 9.15 1.30
#